data_AF-A0A9Q0Y9C5-F1
#
_entry.id   AF-A0A9Q0Y9C5-F1
#
_cell.length_a   1.000
_cell.length_b   1.000
_cell.length_c   1.000
_cell.angle_alpha   90.00
_cell.angle_beta   90.00
_cell.angle_gamma   90.00
#
_symmetry.space_group_name_H-M   'P 1'
#
loop_
_entity.id
_entity.type
_entity.pdbx_description
1 polymer ?
#
loop_
_entity_poly.entity_id
_entity_poly.type
_entity_poly.pdbx_seq_one_letter_code
_entity_poly.pdbx_strand_id
1 'polypeptide(L)'
;MLEHQACSLGCDTTSRLYRLGKGLSLKHIRTDVCFRAQAKVFLDGRSTMEDTAKAGESALVSLYKGSAGDTLDKLRLVRFQQKVATSASCVRPENLPPTLSAAKFHSLRVYHQVQVWKGVTTLDPQIFGWQAVGGELVLCNAT
;
A
#
# COMPACT_ATOMS: atom_id res chain seq x y z
N MET A 1 3.64 -4.00 20.88
CA MET A 1 2.34 -3.93 20.18
C MET A 1 2.19 -2.75 19.19
N LEU A 2 3.18 -1.85 19.05
CA LEU A 2 3.17 -0.74 18.07
C LEU A 2 3.96 -1.03 16.78
N GLU A 3 4.78 -2.09 16.76
CA GLU A 3 5.69 -2.38 15.64
C GLU A 3 4.99 -3.04 14.45
N HIS A 4 3.91 -3.78 14.68
CA HIS A 4 3.19 -4.49 13.61
C HIS A 4 2.38 -3.55 12.68
N GLN A 5 2.13 -2.31 13.08
CA GLN A 5 1.36 -1.34 12.30
C GLN A 5 2.19 -0.56 11.27
N ALA A 6 3.53 -0.64 11.31
CA ALA A 6 4.43 0.11 10.43
C ALA A 6 4.63 -0.52 9.03
N CYS A 7 4.04 -1.68 8.76
CA CYS A 7 4.30 -2.48 7.56
C CYS A 7 3.75 -1.86 6.25
N SER A 8 2.82 -0.89 6.34
CA SER A 8 2.26 -0.21 5.17
C SER A 8 3.30 0.53 4.31
N LEU A 9 4.45 0.90 4.90
CA LEU A 9 5.57 1.57 4.21
C LEU A 9 6.79 0.68 3.96
N GLY A 10 6.67 -0.63 4.14
CA GLY A 10 7.71 -1.60 3.80
C GLY A 10 8.44 -2.23 4.99
N CYS A 11 8.54 -3.55 4.95
CA CYS A 11 9.44 -4.42 5.73
C CYS A 11 10.37 -5.17 4.76
N ASP A 12 11.26 -6.06 5.22
CA ASP A 12 12.17 -6.83 4.35
C ASP A 12 11.44 -7.59 3.22
N THR A 13 10.14 -7.84 3.38
CA THR A 13 9.27 -8.54 2.43
C THR A 13 8.26 -7.64 1.69
N THR A 14 8.18 -6.33 2.00
CA THR A 14 7.28 -5.40 1.31
C THR A 14 8.02 -4.15 0.86
N SER A 15 7.91 -3.81 -0.42
CA SER A 15 8.62 -2.67 -1.01
C SER A 15 8.23 -1.36 -0.33
N ARG A 16 9.24 -0.53 -0.02
CA ARG A 16 9.01 0.79 0.57
C ARG A 16 8.46 1.76 -0.46
N LEU A 17 7.43 2.51 -0.09
CA LEU A 17 6.96 3.64 -0.91
C LEU A 17 8.02 4.74 -0.92
N TYR A 18 8.42 5.13 -2.13
CA TYR A 18 9.48 6.11 -2.31
C TYR A 18 9.16 7.43 -1.58
N ARG A 19 10.14 7.93 -0.81
CA ARG A 19 10.07 9.13 0.06
C ARG A 19 9.09 9.08 1.24
N LEU A 20 8.30 8.03 1.42
CA LEU A 20 7.49 7.86 2.63
C LEU A 20 8.32 7.08 3.68
N GLY A 21 8.51 7.68 4.85
CA GLY A 21 9.28 7.08 5.94
C GLY A 21 8.39 6.39 6.97
N LYS A 22 8.87 5.30 7.60
CA LYS A 22 8.14 4.54 8.63
C LYS A 22 7.56 5.44 9.73
N GLY A 23 8.28 6.49 10.13
CA GLY A 23 7.82 7.48 11.11
C GLY A 23 6.57 8.28 10.68
N LEU A 24 6.36 8.50 9.37
CA LEU A 24 5.19 9.22 8.87
C LEU A 24 3.90 8.42 9.08
N SER A 25 3.94 7.11 8.79
CA SER A 25 2.79 6.21 9.06
C SER A 25 2.51 6.08 10.54
N LEU A 26 3.55 5.92 11.38
CA LEU A 26 3.37 5.86 12.84
C LEU A 26 2.73 7.14 13.38
N LYS A 27 3.10 8.31 12.84
CA LYS A 27 2.44 9.56 13.16
C LYS A 27 0.97 9.55 12.72
N HIS A 28 0.69 9.16 11.47
CA HIS A 28 -0.68 9.11 10.94
C HIS A 28 -1.58 8.14 11.71
N ILE A 29 -1.10 6.96 12.12
CA ILE A 29 -1.89 6.03 12.93
C ILE A 29 -2.36 6.65 14.25
N ARG A 30 -1.54 7.53 14.83
CA ARG A 30 -1.85 8.23 16.08
C ARG A 30 -2.82 9.38 15.84
N THR A 31 -2.65 10.14 14.76
CA THR A 31 -3.36 11.40 14.54
C THR A 31 -4.60 11.28 13.65
N ASP A 32 -4.60 10.38 12.68
CA ASP A 32 -5.64 10.23 11.67
C ASP A 32 -6.55 9.04 11.99
N VAL A 33 -7.80 9.35 12.34
CA VAL A 33 -8.84 8.37 12.67
C VAL A 33 -9.20 7.50 11.46
N CYS A 34 -9.24 8.10 10.27
CA CYS A 34 -9.54 7.39 9.03
C CYS A 34 -8.41 6.41 8.69
N PHE A 35 -7.16 6.85 8.81
CA PHE A 35 -6.00 5.97 8.59
C PHE A 35 -6.00 4.79 9.57
N ARG A 36 -6.35 5.03 10.84
CA ARG A 36 -6.47 3.97 11.85
C ARG A 36 -7.62 3.01 11.54
N ALA A 37 -8.73 3.48 10.98
CA ALA A 37 -9.83 2.61 10.53
C ALA A 37 -9.35 1.65 9.44
N GLN A 38 -8.57 2.16 8.46
CA GLN A 38 -8.00 1.30 7.43
C GLN A 38 -7.04 0.27 8.01
N ALA A 39 -6.20 0.64 8.97
CA ALA A 39 -5.30 -0.30 9.64
C ALA A 39 -6.02 -1.47 10.34
N LYS A 40 -7.27 -1.29 10.79
CA LYS A 40 -8.06 -2.38 11.39
C LYS A 40 -8.46 -3.45 10.36
N VAL A 41 -8.69 -3.07 9.11
CA VAL A 41 -8.98 -4.01 8.01
C VAL A 41 -7.79 -4.94 7.81
N PHE A 42 -6.56 -4.41 7.84
CA PHE A 42 -5.36 -5.24 7.72
C PHE A 42 -5.18 -6.24 8.89
N LEU A 43 -5.76 -5.93 10.05
CA LEU A 43 -5.69 -6.78 11.24
C LEU A 43 -6.82 -7.82 11.30
N ASP A 44 -7.96 -7.60 10.64
CA ASP A 44 -9.05 -8.58 10.64
C ASP A 44 -8.76 -9.70 9.65
N GLY A 45 -8.68 -10.95 10.13
CA GLY A 45 -8.43 -12.12 9.28
C GLY A 45 -9.60 -12.49 8.37
N ARG A 46 -10.76 -11.86 8.55
CA ARG A 46 -11.96 -12.05 7.71
C ARG A 46 -12.08 -11.00 6.61
N SER A 47 -11.18 -10.02 6.55
CA SER A 47 -11.22 -9.00 5.51
C SER A 47 -11.02 -9.62 4.14
N THR A 48 -11.87 -9.22 3.20
CA THR A 48 -11.74 -9.67 1.82
C THR A 48 -10.57 -8.98 1.13
N MET A 49 -10.16 -9.51 -0.03
CA MET A 49 -9.19 -8.83 -0.88
C MET A 49 -9.66 -7.44 -1.31
N GLU A 50 -10.95 -7.30 -1.58
CA GLU A 50 -11.53 -6.04 -2.03
C GLU A 50 -11.52 -5.01 -0.90
N ASP A 51 -11.89 -5.41 0.32
CA ASP A 51 -11.83 -4.55 1.49
C ASP A 51 -10.39 -4.11 1.77
N THR A 52 -9.43 -5.05 1.68
CA THR A 52 -8.01 -4.77 1.87
C THR A 52 -7.48 -3.79 0.81
N ALA A 53 -7.86 -3.97 -0.45
CA ALA A 53 -7.46 -3.09 -1.54
C ALA A 53 -8.04 -1.68 -1.36
N LYS A 54 -9.34 -1.57 -1.03
CA LYS A 54 -10.02 -0.30 -0.76
C LYS A 54 -9.42 0.43 0.45
N ALA A 55 -9.14 -0.32 1.52
CA ALA A 55 -8.52 0.22 2.72
C ALA A 55 -7.10 0.71 2.45
N GLY A 56 -6.35 -0.07 1.65
CA GLY A 56 -5.02 0.28 1.18
C GLY A 56 -5.00 1.56 0.34
N GLU A 57 -5.89 1.67 -0.65
CA GLU A 57 -6.03 2.89 -1.45
C GLU A 57 -6.35 4.09 -0.56
N SER A 58 -7.36 3.96 0.30
CA SER A 58 -7.77 5.04 1.21
C SER A 58 -6.65 5.50 2.14
N ALA A 59 -5.85 4.55 2.65
CA ALA A 59 -4.68 4.84 3.47
C ALA A 59 -3.60 5.60 2.67
N LEU A 60 -3.37 5.21 1.41
CA LEU A 60 -2.41 5.88 0.53
C LEU A 60 -2.88 7.27 0.12
N VAL A 61 -4.17 7.46 -0.16
CA VAL A 61 -4.77 8.78 -0.43
C VAL A 61 -4.49 9.73 0.73
N SER A 62 -4.70 9.30 1.98
CA SER A 62 -4.34 10.08 3.17
C SER A 62 -2.82 10.39 3.23
N LEU A 63 -1.96 9.39 3.01
CA LEU A 63 -0.49 9.59 3.02
C LEU A 63 0.00 10.56 1.94
N TYR A 64 -0.64 10.59 0.78
CA TYR A 64 -0.36 11.53 -0.30
C TYR A 64 -1.11 12.86 -0.17
N LYS A 65 -1.73 13.12 0.99
CA LYS A 65 -2.46 14.35 1.32
C LYS A 65 -3.67 14.61 0.41
N GLY A 66 -4.31 13.55 -0.08
CA GLY A 66 -5.59 13.64 -0.77
C GLY A 66 -6.76 13.84 0.19
N SER A 67 -7.89 14.26 -0.36
CA SER A 67 -9.14 14.44 0.37
C SER A 67 -9.99 13.16 0.37
N ALA A 68 -11.00 13.11 1.24
CA ALA A 68 -11.99 12.03 1.20
C ALA A 68 -12.68 11.99 -0.18
N GLY A 69 -12.69 10.82 -0.82
CA GLY A 69 -13.24 10.63 -2.17
C GLY A 69 -12.25 10.87 -3.31
N ASP A 70 -11.02 11.29 -3.03
CA ASP A 70 -9.96 11.27 -4.05
C ASP A 70 -9.51 9.83 -4.33
N THR A 71 -9.13 9.58 -5.58
CA THR A 71 -8.52 8.32 -6.02
C THR A 71 -7.02 8.49 -6.22
N LEU A 72 -6.27 7.39 -6.16
CA LEU A 72 -4.82 7.45 -6.42
C LEU A 72 -4.50 7.94 -7.83
N ASP A 73 -5.31 7.59 -8.83
CA ASP A 73 -5.10 8.03 -10.20
C ASP A 73 -5.28 9.53 -10.36
N LYS A 74 -6.29 10.11 -9.68
CA LYS A 74 -6.48 11.57 -9.65
C LYS A 74 -5.30 12.26 -8.99
N LEU A 75 -4.85 11.78 -7.82
CA LEU A 75 -3.68 12.33 -7.14
C LEU A 75 -2.41 12.21 -7.99
N ARG A 76 -2.26 11.08 -8.69
CA ARG A 76 -1.13 10.83 -9.58
C ARG A 76 -1.10 11.82 -10.74
N LEU A 77 -2.25 12.06 -11.38
CA LEU A 77 -2.37 13.02 -12.47
C LEU A 77 -2.08 14.46 -12.01
N VAL A 78 -2.71 14.90 -10.91
CA VAL A 78 -2.48 16.25 -10.35
C VAL A 78 -1.01 16.46 -10.00
N ARG A 79 -0.39 15.46 -9.36
CA ARG A 79 1.04 15.52 -9.00
C ARG A 79 1.95 15.56 -10.21
N PHE A 80 1.61 14.81 -11.26
CA PHE A 80 2.35 14.81 -12.52
C PHE A 80 2.28 16.20 -13.18
N GLN A 81 1.07 16.76 -13.33
CA GLN A 81 0.86 18.08 -13.91
C GLN A 81 1.63 19.18 -13.16
N GLN A 82 1.56 19.18 -11.82
CA GLN A 82 2.32 20.11 -10.99
C GLN A 82 3.84 20.01 -11.22
N LYS A 83 4.36 18.78 -11.35
CA LYS A 83 5.79 18.55 -11.58
C LYS A 83 6.23 18.96 -12.98
N VAL A 84 5.42 18.65 -14.01
CA VAL A 84 5.70 19.09 -15.38
C VAL A 84 5.73 20.62 -15.47
N ALA A 85 4.81 21.30 -14.77
CA ALA A 85 4.75 22.76 -14.76
C ALA A 85 5.94 23.44 -14.02
N THR A 86 6.60 22.75 -13.10
CA THR A 86 7.59 23.35 -12.18
C THR A 86 9.02 22.83 -12.34
N SER A 87 9.22 21.72 -13.05
CA SER A 87 10.52 21.05 -13.16
C SER A 87 11.15 21.29 -14.54
N ALA A 88 12.41 21.69 -14.55
CA ALA A 88 13.25 21.69 -15.76
C ALA A 88 13.76 20.28 -16.15
N SER A 89 13.48 19.28 -15.31
CA SER A 89 13.91 17.89 -15.49
C SER A 89 12.73 16.92 -15.68
N CYS A 90 12.97 15.81 -16.36
CA CYS A 90 11.99 14.75 -16.58
C CYS A 90 11.38 14.25 -15.27
N VAL A 91 10.06 14.05 -15.26
CA VAL A 91 9.32 13.57 -14.09
C VAL A 91 9.59 12.09 -13.88
N ARG A 92 10.41 11.76 -12.87
CA ARG A 92 10.67 10.36 -12.50
C ARG A 92 9.41 9.71 -11.88
N PRO A 93 8.93 8.55 -12.38
CA PRO A 93 7.68 7.91 -11.94
C PRO A 93 7.58 7.62 -10.43
N GLU A 94 8.69 7.32 -9.77
CA GLU A 94 8.78 7.06 -8.33
C GLU A 94 8.43 8.29 -7.47
N ASN A 95 8.50 9.50 -8.03
CA ASN A 95 8.07 10.72 -7.33
C ASN A 95 6.56 10.94 -7.35
N LEU A 96 5.80 10.07 -8.02
CA LEU A 96 4.35 10.14 -8.12
C LEU A 96 3.70 9.14 -7.15
N PRO A 97 2.46 9.40 -6.71
CA PRO A 97 1.64 8.37 -6.04
C PRO A 97 1.61 7.08 -6.86
N PRO A 98 1.58 5.89 -6.25
CA PRO A 98 1.49 4.62 -6.98
C PRO A 98 0.22 4.58 -7.84
N THR A 99 0.23 3.77 -8.89
CA THR A 99 -0.99 3.45 -9.63
C THR A 99 -1.95 2.66 -8.73
N LEU A 100 -3.25 2.67 -9.07
CA LEU A 100 -4.25 1.87 -8.36
C LEU A 100 -3.88 0.38 -8.30
N SER A 101 -3.38 -0.18 -9.41
CA SER A 101 -2.93 -1.59 -9.48
C SER A 101 -1.76 -1.87 -8.54
N ALA A 102 -0.72 -1.03 -8.55
CA ALA A 102 0.43 -1.17 -7.67
C ALA A 102 0.03 -1.05 -6.19
N ALA A 103 -0.85 -0.11 -5.87
CA ALA A 103 -1.41 0.07 -4.53
C ALA A 103 -2.20 -1.15 -4.06
N LYS A 104 -3.05 -1.72 -4.93
CA LYS A 104 -3.80 -2.94 -4.65
C LYS A 104 -2.87 -4.09 -4.27
N PHE A 105 -1.91 -4.45 -5.14
CA PHE A 105 -1.01 -5.56 -4.87
C PHE A 105 -0.09 -5.32 -3.68
N HIS A 106 0.36 -4.08 -3.47
CA HIS A 106 1.11 -3.71 -2.27
C HIS A 106 0.29 -3.98 -1.00
N SER A 107 -0.97 -3.55 -1.00
CA SER A 107 -1.89 -3.74 0.13
C SER A 107 -2.16 -5.21 0.41
N LEU A 108 -2.38 -6.01 -0.64
CA LEU A 108 -2.57 -7.46 -0.50
C LEU A 108 -1.34 -8.15 0.12
N ARG A 109 -0.12 -7.78 -0.29
CA ARG A 109 1.11 -8.31 0.32
C ARG A 109 1.28 -7.88 1.77
N VAL A 110 0.95 -6.63 2.10
CA VAL A 110 0.96 -6.14 3.49
C VAL A 110 -0.03 -6.94 4.33
N TYR A 111 -1.24 -7.18 3.84
CA TYR A 111 -2.23 -8.00 4.53
C TYR A 111 -1.73 -9.42 4.78
N HIS A 112 -1.24 -10.10 3.74
CA HIS A 112 -0.66 -11.42 3.87
C HIS A 112 0.40 -11.47 4.97
N GLN A 113 1.36 -10.52 4.94
CA GLN A 113 2.42 -10.44 5.94
C GLN A 113 1.90 -10.23 7.36
N VAL A 114 0.89 -9.36 7.53
CA VAL A 114 0.26 -9.10 8.83
C VAL A 114 -0.45 -10.34 9.36
N GLN A 115 -1.15 -11.09 8.51
CA GLN A 115 -1.83 -12.32 8.92
C GLN A 115 -0.85 -13.45 9.27
N VAL A 116 0.24 -13.58 8.51
CA VAL A 116 1.34 -14.52 8.85
C VAL A 116 1.91 -14.22 10.23
N TRP A 117 2.14 -12.94 10.57
CA TRP A 117 2.59 -12.56 11.91
C TRP A 117 1.59 -12.87 13.02
N LYS A 118 0.30 -12.95 12.69
CA LYS A 118 -0.76 -13.37 13.62
C LYS A 118 -0.88 -14.90 13.75
N GLY A 119 -0.02 -15.66 13.08
CA GLY A 119 -0.04 -17.12 13.09
C GLY A 119 -1.00 -17.74 12.08
N VAL A 120 -1.52 -16.98 11.11
CA VAL A 120 -2.33 -17.53 10.01
C VAL A 120 -1.39 -18.07 8.93
N THR A 121 -1.37 -19.38 8.74
CA THR A 121 -0.43 -20.07 7.82
C THR A 121 -1.08 -20.62 6.55
N THR A 122 -2.41 -20.57 6.45
CA THR A 122 -3.17 -21.18 5.34
C THR A 122 -3.60 -20.20 4.25
N LEU A 123 -2.88 -19.08 4.11
CA LEU A 123 -3.19 -18.11 3.07
C LEU A 123 -2.55 -18.54 1.75
N ASP A 124 -3.36 -18.72 0.72
CA ASP A 124 -2.86 -19.09 -0.61
C ASP A 124 -2.06 -17.92 -1.22
N PRO A 125 -0.75 -18.08 -1.46
CA PRO A 125 0.11 -17.02 -2.00
C PRO A 125 -0.38 -16.48 -3.34
N GLN A 126 -1.06 -17.31 -4.15
CA GLN A 126 -1.55 -16.90 -5.47
C GLN A 126 -2.57 -15.76 -5.39
N ILE A 127 -3.33 -15.74 -4.31
CA ILE A 127 -4.34 -14.71 -4.02
C ILE A 127 -3.70 -13.34 -3.78
N PHE A 128 -2.40 -13.28 -3.46
CA PHE A 128 -1.68 -12.05 -3.12
C PHE A 128 -0.74 -11.54 -4.22
N GLY A 129 -0.92 -12.01 -5.45
CA GLY A 129 -0.13 -11.58 -6.62
C GLY A 129 1.21 -12.31 -6.76
N TRP A 130 1.30 -13.52 -6.21
CA TRP A 130 2.40 -14.44 -6.46
C TRP A 130 1.94 -15.53 -7.43
N GLN A 131 2.85 -16.09 -8.20
CA GLN A 131 2.59 -17.24 -9.05
C GLN A 131 3.55 -18.35 -8.66
N ALA A 132 3.06 -19.57 -8.54
CA ALA A 132 3.93 -20.73 -8.38
C ALA A 132 4.50 -21.12 -9.75
N VAL A 133 5.81 -20.95 -9.94
CA VAL A 133 6.54 -21.37 -11.14
C VAL A 133 7.64 -22.32 -10.71
N GLY A 134 7.54 -23.60 -11.10
CA GLY A 134 8.57 -24.61 -10.76
C GLY A 134 8.73 -24.91 -9.27
N GLY A 135 7.73 -24.62 -8.44
CA GLY A 135 7.81 -24.74 -6.98
C GLY A 135 8.33 -23.48 -6.26
N GLU A 136 8.72 -22.45 -7.02
CA GLU A 136 9.12 -21.15 -6.49
C GLU A 136 7.98 -20.13 -6.64
N LEU A 137 7.86 -19.21 -5.68
CA LEU A 137 6.87 -18.13 -5.73
C LEU A 137 7.49 -16.89 -6.39
N VAL A 138 7.02 -16.54 -7.58
CA VAL A 138 7.44 -15.34 -8.31
C VAL A 138 6.34 -14.29 -8.31
N LEU A 139 6.68 -13.01 -8.50
CA LEU A 139 5.68 -11.94 -8.60
C LEU A 139 4.92 -12.06 -9.93
N CYS A 140 3.59 -11.96 -9.86
CA CYS A 140 2.78 -11.76 -11.07
C CYS A 140 3.13 -10.39 -11.66
N ASN A 141 3.69 -10.36 -12.87
CA ASN A 141 3.97 -9.10 -13.56
C ASN A 141 2.66 -8.33 -13.76
N ALA A 142 2.60 -7.11 -13.21
CA ALA A 142 1.52 -6.17 -13.50
C ALA A 142 1.74 -5.66 -14.93
N THR A 143 1.04 -6.25 -15.89
CA THR A 143 0.87 -5.71 -17.24
C THR A 143 -0.02 -4.47 -17.21
#